data_AF-A0A9P8SF53-F1
#
_entry.id   AF-A0A9P8SF53-F1
#
_cell.length_a   1.000
_cell.length_b   1.000
_cell.length_c   1.000
_cell.angle_alpha   90.00
_cell.angle_beta   90.00
_cell.angle_gamma   90.00
#
_symmetry.space_group_name_H-M   'P 1'
#
loop_
_entity.id
_entity.type
_entity.pdbx_description
1 polymer ?
#
loop_
_entity_poly.entity_id
_entity_poly.type
_entity_poly.pdbx_seq_one_letter_code
_entity_poly.pdbx_strand_id
1 'polypeptide(L)'
;MSFFDGSSFGDKLGSMMSLEVTSNKVERLANNLFDAPVESMDKNRYLVLPTGLRIIPGADLILRGCKRHVILDVFGHDIYNAVNASRAYKEEAEQGNPLTECVTMTISHRADDGAIINLSLDEREALRIKHKLFG
;
A
#
# COMPACT_ATOMS: atom_id res chain seq x y z
N MET A 1 3.72 -18.11 7.47
CA MET A 1 2.43 -17.40 7.52
C MET A 1 2.67 -16.07 8.20
N SER A 2 2.65 -14.97 7.47
CA SER A 2 2.64 -13.62 8.05
C SER A 2 1.19 -13.26 8.33
N PHE A 3 0.82 -13.19 9.60
CA PHE A 3 -0.47 -12.67 10.01
C PHE A 3 -0.40 -11.14 9.92
N PHE A 4 -1.15 -10.56 8.99
CA PHE A 4 -1.36 -9.12 8.95
C PHE A 4 -2.33 -8.78 10.08
N ASP A 5 -1.83 -8.17 11.15
CA ASP A 5 -2.67 -7.77 12.28
C ASP A 5 -3.43 -6.49 11.92
N GLY A 6 -4.67 -6.67 11.46
CA GLY A 6 -5.59 -5.58 11.16
C GLY A 6 -5.96 -4.72 12.38
N SER A 7 -5.62 -5.15 13.60
CA SER A 7 -5.90 -4.40 14.83
C SER A 7 -5.15 -3.05 14.90
N SER A 8 -4.06 -2.88 14.16
CA SER A 8 -3.34 -1.58 14.06
C SER A 8 -4.15 -0.49 13.37
N PHE A 9 -5.24 -0.81 12.67
CA PHE A 9 -5.99 0.16 11.89
C PHE A 9 -7.33 0.58 12.52
N GLY A 10 -7.66 0.01 13.69
CA GLY A 10 -8.95 0.24 14.36
C GLY A 10 -10.15 -0.21 13.52
N ASP A 11 -11.33 -0.19 14.14
CA ASP A 11 -12.64 -0.53 13.56
C ASP A 11 -13.09 0.41 12.41
N LYS A 12 -12.16 1.15 11.80
CA LYS A 12 -12.39 2.24 10.85
C LYS A 12 -12.08 1.89 9.40
N LEU A 13 -11.32 0.81 9.17
CA LEU A 13 -11.12 0.33 7.82
C LEU A 13 -12.35 -0.49 7.41
N GLY A 14 -12.93 -0.15 6.26
CA GLY A 14 -13.98 -0.96 5.65
C GLY A 14 -13.44 -2.31 5.14
N SER A 15 -13.96 -2.76 4.00
CA SER A 15 -13.46 -3.99 3.38
C SER A 15 -12.00 -3.85 2.93
N MET A 16 -11.22 -4.93 3.04
CA MET A 16 -9.82 -4.96 2.61
C MET A 16 -9.64 -5.77 1.33
N MET A 17 -8.87 -5.22 0.38
CA MET A 17 -8.36 -5.92 -0.79
C MET A 17 -6.83 -5.98 -0.70
N SER A 18 -6.27 -7.16 -0.98
CA SER A 18 -4.81 -7.35 -1.03
C SER A 18 -4.37 -7.69 -2.45
N LEU A 19 -3.32 -7.03 -2.92
CA LEU A 19 -2.71 -7.24 -4.22
C LEU A 19 -1.30 -7.78 -4.04
N GLU A 20 -1.01 -8.94 -4.61
CA GLU A 20 0.34 -9.46 -4.68
C GLU A 20 1.14 -8.76 -5.79
N VAL A 21 2.33 -8.31 -5.43
CA VAL A 21 3.25 -7.60 -6.30
C VAL A 21 4.46 -8.49 -6.57
N THR A 22 4.76 -8.72 -7.84
CA THR A 22 5.97 -9.44 -8.24
C THR A 22 7.23 -8.65 -7.89
N SER A 23 8.31 -9.33 -7.52
CA SER A 23 9.56 -8.72 -7.04
C SER A 23 10.10 -7.62 -7.96
N ASN A 24 10.03 -7.81 -9.27
CA ASN A 24 10.47 -6.85 -10.28
C ASN A 24 9.65 -5.54 -10.38
N LYS A 25 8.54 -5.41 -9.63
CA LYS A 25 7.71 -4.19 -9.59
C LYS A 25 7.75 -3.48 -8.24
N VAL A 26 8.38 -4.09 -7.23
CA VAL A 26 8.34 -3.59 -5.84
C VAL A 26 8.92 -2.19 -5.72
N GLU A 27 10.14 -1.97 -6.22
CA GLU A 27 10.83 -0.67 -6.10
C GLU A 27 10.03 0.47 -6.74
N ARG A 28 9.50 0.22 -7.94
CA ARG A 28 8.70 1.21 -8.68
C ARG A 28 7.42 1.56 -7.93
N LEU A 29 6.73 0.57 -7.37
CA LEU A 29 5.47 0.80 -6.65
C LEU A 29 5.71 1.46 -5.29
N ALA A 30 6.76 1.07 -4.57
CA ALA A 30 7.17 1.72 -3.33
C ALA A 30 7.44 3.22 -3.54
N ASN A 31 8.20 3.54 -4.59
CA ASN A 31 8.50 4.93 -4.92
C ASN A 31 7.26 5.71 -5.38
N ASN A 32 6.46 5.14 -6.30
CA ASN A 32 5.29 5.85 -6.84
C ASN A 32 4.20 6.12 -5.79
N LEU A 33 3.97 5.17 -4.87
CA LEU A 33 2.91 5.27 -3.87
C LEU A 33 3.34 6.06 -2.62
N PHE A 34 4.61 5.94 -2.22
CA PHE A 34 5.08 6.41 -0.90
C PHE A 34 6.32 7.34 -0.96
N ASP A 35 6.85 7.68 -2.14
CA ASP A 35 8.17 8.32 -2.28
C ASP A 35 9.27 7.58 -1.51
N ALA A 36 9.17 6.26 -1.41
CA ALA A 36 10.13 5.43 -0.72
C ALA A 36 11.08 4.80 -1.74
N PRO A 37 12.32 5.32 -1.91
CA PRO A 37 13.28 4.73 -2.82
C PRO A 37 13.79 3.43 -2.20
N VAL A 38 13.47 2.31 -2.84
CA VAL A 38 13.93 0.98 -2.45
C VAL A 38 14.90 0.48 -3.51
N GLU A 39 16.03 -0.03 -3.09
CA GLU A 39 17.03 -0.67 -3.94
C GLU A 39 17.16 -2.15 -3.57
N SER A 40 17.32 -3.01 -4.56
CA SER A 40 17.62 -4.44 -4.38
C SER A 40 19.06 -4.72 -4.78
N MET A 41 19.87 -5.23 -3.85
CA MET A 41 21.28 -5.58 -4.08
C MET A 41 21.63 -6.80 -3.25
N ASP A 42 22.44 -7.72 -3.79
CA ASP A 42 22.96 -8.89 -3.07
C ASP A 42 21.89 -9.67 -2.27
N LYS A 43 20.72 -9.90 -2.90
CA LYS A 43 19.55 -10.60 -2.34
C LYS A 43 18.81 -9.88 -1.21
N ASN A 44 19.22 -8.65 -0.86
CA ASN A 44 18.60 -7.84 0.17
C ASN A 44 17.91 -6.61 -0.43
N ARG A 45 16.95 -6.05 0.30
CA ARG A 45 16.36 -4.75 0.02
C ARG A 45 16.90 -3.68 0.96
N TYR A 46 17.03 -2.48 0.43
CA TYR A 46 17.53 -1.31 1.13
C TYR A 46 16.53 -0.17 0.96
N LEU A 47 16.13 0.47 2.05
CA LEU A 47 15.48 1.77 1.98
C LEU A 47 16.56 2.84 1.90
N VAL A 48 16.51 3.67 0.87
CA VAL A 48 17.49 4.74 0.65
C VAL A 48 16.91 6.05 1.15
N LEU A 49 17.57 6.65 2.14
CA LEU A 49 17.20 7.97 2.62
C LEU A 49 17.69 9.06 1.66
N PRO A 50 17.10 10.27 1.67
CA PRO A 50 17.54 11.38 0.83
C PRO A 50 19.02 11.76 0.97
N THR A 51 19.65 11.41 2.10
CA THR A 51 21.09 11.61 2.36
C THR A 51 21.99 10.61 1.63
N GLY A 52 21.43 9.58 1.00
CA GLY A 52 22.15 8.43 0.46
C GLY A 52 22.43 7.32 1.49
N LEU A 53 22.05 7.52 2.76
CA LEU A 53 22.13 6.46 3.78
C LEU A 53 21.19 5.31 3.40
N ARG A 54 21.70 4.08 3.47
CA ARG A 54 20.92 2.86 3.24
C ARG A 54 20.55 2.19 4.56
N ILE A 55 19.27 1.85 4.70
CA ILE A 55 18.76 1.06 5.82
C ILE A 55 18.53 -0.37 5.32
N ILE A 56 19.17 -1.33 5.99
CA ILE A 56 18.91 -2.76 5.79
C ILE A 56 17.88 -3.19 6.84
N PRO A 57 16.68 -3.59 6.44
CA PRO A 57 15.67 -4.01 7.39
C PRO A 57 15.95 -5.43 7.90
N GLY A 58 15.84 -5.64 9.21
CA GLY A 58 15.96 -6.97 9.82
C GLY A 58 14.70 -7.84 9.70
N ALA A 59 13.60 -7.27 9.20
CA ALA A 59 12.29 -7.89 8.98
C ALA A 59 11.61 -7.21 7.78
N ASP A 60 10.39 -7.60 7.45
CA ASP A 60 9.66 -6.98 6.34
C ASP A 60 9.39 -5.48 6.61
N LEU A 61 9.53 -4.67 5.56
CA LEU A 61 9.27 -3.23 5.58
C LEU A 61 7.78 -2.99 5.38
N ILE A 62 7.15 -2.18 6.22
CA ILE A 62 5.75 -1.78 6.06
C ILE A 62 5.73 -0.29 5.73
N LEU A 63 5.31 0.07 4.53
CA LEU A 63 5.10 1.43 4.08
C LEU A 63 3.64 1.84 4.33
N ARG A 64 3.48 3.01 4.95
CA ARG A 64 2.22 3.64 5.34
C ARG A 64 2.23 5.10 4.89
N GLY A 65 1.07 5.74 4.81
CA GLY A 65 0.96 7.11 4.33
C GLY A 65 1.14 7.24 2.81
N CYS A 66 0.23 6.64 2.04
CA CYS A 66 0.22 6.78 0.59
C CYS A 66 -0.20 8.18 0.15
N LYS A 67 0.39 8.69 -0.92
CA LYS A 67 -0.01 9.97 -1.52
C LYS A 67 -1.38 9.87 -2.19
N ARG A 68 -2.32 10.71 -1.77
CA ARG A 68 -3.71 10.65 -2.27
C ARG A 68 -3.83 10.81 -3.79
N HIS A 69 -3.05 11.72 -4.38
CA HIS A 69 -3.15 12.04 -5.80
C HIS A 69 -2.66 10.89 -6.72
N VAL A 70 -1.76 10.02 -6.25
CA VAL A 70 -1.19 8.95 -7.09
C VAL A 70 -2.07 7.70 -7.16
N ILE A 71 -3.07 7.58 -6.27
CA ILE A 71 -3.95 6.41 -6.18
C ILE A 71 -4.70 6.19 -7.51
N LEU A 72 -5.19 7.27 -8.10
CA LEU A 72 -5.89 7.22 -9.39
C LEU A 72 -4.96 6.73 -10.51
N ASP A 73 -3.75 7.26 -10.58
CA ASP A 73 -2.79 6.92 -11.64
C ASP A 73 -2.28 5.48 -11.54
N VAL A 74 -2.11 4.97 -10.31
CA VAL A 74 -1.58 3.62 -10.09
C VAL A 74 -2.65 2.54 -10.21
N PHE A 75 -3.84 2.75 -9.66
CA PHE A 75 -4.88 1.71 -9.58
C PHE A 75 -6.08 1.93 -10.50
N GLY A 76 -6.20 3.09 -11.13
CA GLY A 76 -7.32 3.45 -11.98
C GLY A 76 -8.60 3.81 -11.21
N HIS A 77 -9.63 4.19 -11.97
CA HIS A 77 -10.86 4.79 -11.43
C HIS A 77 -11.65 3.89 -10.47
N ASP A 78 -11.77 2.60 -10.75
CA ASP A 78 -12.60 1.71 -9.91
C ASP A 78 -12.07 1.63 -8.48
N ILE A 79 -10.76 1.37 -8.33
CA ILE A 79 -10.10 1.29 -7.03
C ILE A 79 -10.06 2.67 -6.37
N TYR A 80 -9.72 3.72 -7.12
CA TYR A 80 -9.70 5.08 -6.60
C TYR A 80 -11.05 5.48 -5.99
N ASN A 81 -12.15 5.23 -6.70
CA ASN A 81 -13.49 5.55 -6.21
C ASN A 81 -13.83 4.76 -4.94
N ALA A 82 -13.45 3.48 -4.88
CA ALA A 82 -13.70 2.63 -3.72
C ALA A 82 -12.89 3.05 -2.48
N VAL A 83 -11.63 3.44 -2.66
CA VAL A 83 -10.78 4.01 -1.59
C VAL A 83 -11.36 5.35 -1.13
N ASN A 84 -11.68 6.25 -2.06
CA ASN A 84 -12.23 7.58 -1.76
C ASN A 84 -13.61 7.52 -1.08
N ALA A 85 -14.38 6.47 -1.35
CA ALA A 85 -15.66 6.23 -0.68
C ALA A 85 -15.50 5.74 0.77
N SER A 86 -14.35 5.17 1.12
CA SER A 86 -14.11 4.62 2.46
C SER A 86 -14.18 5.70 3.55
N ARG A 87 -14.65 5.29 4.73
CA ARG A 87 -14.79 6.18 5.89
C ARG A 87 -13.45 6.74 6.34
N ALA A 88 -12.41 5.91 6.42
CA ALA A 88 -11.07 6.33 6.83
C ALA A 88 -10.51 7.43 5.90
N TYR A 89 -10.60 7.27 4.58
CA TYR A 89 -10.11 8.26 3.62
C TYR A 89 -10.81 9.61 3.79
N LYS A 90 -12.14 9.60 4.02
CA LYS A 90 -12.95 10.81 4.25
C LYS A 90 -12.57 11.50 5.55
N GLU A 91 -12.47 10.77 6.66
CA GLU A 91 -12.06 11.33 7.96
C GLU A 91 -10.67 11.98 7.88
N GLU A 92 -9.71 11.32 7.24
CA GLU A 92 -8.37 11.88 7.01
C GLU A 92 -8.41 13.13 6.10
N ALA A 93 -9.37 13.21 5.17
CA ALA A 93 -9.54 14.36 4.28
C ALA A 93 -10.11 15.57 5.02
N GLU A 94 -11.08 15.35 5.90
CA GLU A 94 -11.63 16.38 6.77
C GLU A 94 -10.57 16.95 7.72
N GLN A 95 -9.59 16.13 8.11
CA GLN A 95 -8.43 16.56 8.91
C GLN A 95 -7.35 17.29 8.09
N GLY A 96 -7.51 17.38 6.76
CA GLY A 96 -6.53 18.00 5.88
C GLY A 96 -5.24 17.20 5.69
N ASN A 97 -5.25 15.88 5.96
CA ASN A 97 -4.06 15.05 5.79
C ASN A 97 -3.74 14.87 4.29
N PRO A 98 -2.53 15.21 3.81
CA PRO A 98 -2.15 14.99 2.43
C PRO A 98 -1.88 13.51 2.09
N LEU A 99 -1.67 12.67 3.12
CA LEU A 99 -1.43 11.25 3.01
C LEU A 99 -2.68 10.46 3.43
N THR A 100 -2.71 9.16 3.10
CA THR A 100 -3.77 8.26 3.53
C THR A 100 -3.22 6.92 4.01
N GLU A 101 -3.84 6.37 5.05
CA GLU A 101 -3.57 5.03 5.57
C GLU A 101 -4.37 3.94 4.84
N CYS A 102 -5.27 4.34 3.93
CA CYS A 102 -6.09 3.40 3.17
C CYS A 102 -5.32 2.60 2.11
N VAL A 103 -4.03 2.91 1.92
CA VAL A 103 -3.12 2.13 1.06
C VAL A 103 -1.84 1.89 1.83
N THR A 104 -1.49 0.62 2.03
CA THR A 104 -0.24 0.21 2.67
C THR A 104 0.49 -0.81 1.82
N MET A 105 1.79 -0.94 2.00
CA MET A 105 2.60 -1.90 1.27
C MET A 105 3.57 -2.61 2.21
N THR A 106 3.49 -3.93 2.26
CA THR A 106 4.44 -4.79 2.99
C THR A 106 5.43 -5.38 2.00
N ILE A 107 6.70 -5.06 2.20
CA ILE A 107 7.82 -5.40 1.33
C ILE A 107 8.70 -6.42 2.04
N SER A 108 8.91 -7.60 1.45
CA SER A 108 9.87 -8.57 1.98
C SER A 108 11.28 -7.97 1.96
N HIS A 109 12.06 -8.25 3.01
CA HIS A 109 13.48 -7.86 3.08
C HIS A 109 14.36 -8.59 2.05
N ARG A 110 13.86 -9.70 1.48
CA ARG A 110 14.56 -10.49 0.45
C ARG A 110 14.22 -9.92 -0.94
N ALA A 111 15.25 -9.70 -1.76
CA ALA A 111 15.08 -9.09 -3.08
C ALA A 111 14.22 -9.94 -4.04
N ASP A 112 14.33 -11.26 -3.93
CA ASP A 112 13.65 -12.22 -4.83
C ASP A 112 12.14 -12.34 -4.53
N ASP A 113 11.73 -11.97 -3.31
CA ASP A 113 10.34 -12.04 -2.87
C ASP A 113 9.55 -10.81 -3.34
N GLY A 114 8.24 -10.97 -3.44
CA GLY A 114 7.34 -9.88 -3.84
C GLY A 114 7.08 -8.83 -2.75
N ALA A 115 5.92 -8.20 -2.85
CA ALA A 115 5.32 -7.37 -1.83
C ALA A 115 3.80 -7.58 -1.83
N ILE A 116 3.13 -7.11 -0.78
CA ILE A 116 1.66 -7.09 -0.69
C ILE A 116 1.23 -5.64 -0.55
N ILE A 117 0.34 -5.17 -1.41
CA ILE A 117 -0.35 -3.89 -1.23
C ILE A 117 -1.73 -4.17 -0.64
N ASN A 118 -2.06 -3.54 0.48
CA ASN A 118 -3.39 -3.60 1.07
C ASN A 118 -4.14 -2.29 0.81
N LEU A 119 -5.38 -2.42 0.37
CA LEU A 119 -6.30 -1.33 0.06
C LEU A 119 -7.51 -1.41 0.98
N SER A 120 -7.81 -0.32 1.67
CA SER A 120 -9.02 -0.15 2.45
C SER A 120 -10.09 0.50 1.59
N LEU A 121 -11.21 -0.19 1.43
CA LEU A 121 -12.28 0.16 0.50
C LEU A 121 -13.59 0.34 1.26
N ASP A 122 -14.50 1.14 0.70
CA ASP A 122 -15.92 1.05 1.07
C ASP A 122 -16.46 -0.37 0.79
N GLU A 123 -17.30 -0.88 1.68
CA GLU A 123 -17.82 -2.27 1.59
C GLU A 123 -18.63 -2.52 0.32
N ARG A 124 -19.48 -1.56 -0.08
CA ARG A 124 -20.34 -1.72 -1.26
C ARG A 124 -19.50 -1.68 -2.53
N GLU A 125 -18.55 -0.76 -2.59
CA GLU A 125 -17.62 -0.67 -3.72
C GLU A 125 -16.69 -1.88 -3.80
N ALA A 126 -16.23 -2.41 -2.67
CA ALA A 126 -15.42 -3.62 -2.62
C ALA A 126 -16.17 -4.84 -3.20
N LEU A 127 -17.46 -4.99 -2.86
CA LEU A 127 -18.31 -6.03 -3.45
C LEU A 127 -18.49 -5.84 -4.96
N ARG A 128 -18.70 -4.60 -5.43
CA ARG A 128 -18.80 -4.28 -6.86
C ARG A 128 -17.52 -4.67 -7.61
N ILE A 129 -16.35 -4.31 -7.07
CA ILE A 129 -15.06 -4.65 -7.67
C ILE A 129 -14.85 -6.17 -7.67
N LYS A 130 -15.14 -6.86 -6.56
CA LYS A 130 -15.02 -8.32 -6.46
C LYS A 130 -15.84 -9.01 -7.55
N HIS A 131 -17.09 -8.60 -7.75
CA HIS A 131 -17.95 -9.15 -8.80
C HIS A 131 -17.39 -8.85 -10.21
N LYS A 132 -16.78 -7.68 -10.42
CA LYS A 132 -16.17 -7.36 -11.72
C LYS A 132 -14.93 -8.20 -12.03
N LEU A 133 -14.14 -8.56 -11.02
CA LEU A 133 -12.88 -9.30 -11.19
C LEU A 133 -13.07 -10.82 -11.21
N PHE A 134 -14.06 -11.34 -10.48
CA PHE A 134 -14.21 -12.78 -10.24
C PHE A 134 -15.65 -13.32 -10.42
N GLY A 135 -16.60 -12.46 -10.78
CA GLY A 135 -18.01 -12.82 -11.00
C GLY A 135 -18.32 -13.15 -12.46
#